data_AF-A0A352SEF2-F1
#
_entry.id   AF-A0A352SEF2-F1
#
_cell.length_a   1.000
_cell.length_b   1.000
_cell.length_c   1.000
_cell.angle_alpha   90.00
_cell.angle_beta   90.00
_cell.angle_gamma   90.00
#
_symmetry.space_group_name_H-M   'P 1'
#
loop_
_entity.id
_entity.type
_entity.pdbx_description
1 polymer ?
#
loop_
_entity_poly.entity_id
_entity_poly.type
_entity_poly.pdbx_seq_one_letter_code
_entity_poly.pdbx_strand_id
1 'polypeptide(L)' 'MIVLEIDSVKEFMQHMFQGSMFDRFHLRSCEVTTFATFHIDGRCFDDWFDSDEKRTDETGLVTWNMMKTFVFSWIKGNK' A
#
# COMPACT_ATOMS: atom_id res chain seq x y z
N MET A 1 -6.87 -14.00 -12.51
CA MET A 1 -6.78 -12.52 -12.44
C MET A 1 -8.04 -11.98 -13.09
N ILE A 2 -8.83 -11.20 -12.35
CA ILE A 2 -10.04 -10.55 -12.89
C ILE A 2 -9.70 -9.06 -12.97
N VAL A 3 -10.05 -8.43 -14.09
CA VAL A 3 -9.96 -6.98 -14.26
C VAL A 3 -11.33 -6.41 -13.96
N LEU A 4 -11.40 -5.48 -13.01
CA LEU A 4 -12.62 -4.76 -12.65
C LEU A 4 -12.42 -3.30 -12.99
N GLU A 5 -13.42 -2.71 -13.63
CA GLU A 5 -13.46 -1.26 -13.85
C GLU A 5 -13.97 -0.58 -12.58
N ILE A 6 -13.38 0.57 -12.23
CA ILE A 6 -13.77 1.35 -11.07
C ILE A 6 -14.83 2.35 -11.51
N ASP A 7 -16.10 2.10 -11.17
CA ASP A 7 -17.23 2.97 -11.53
C ASP A 7 -17.08 4.39 -10.94
N SER A 8 -16.73 4.46 -9.65
CA SER A 8 -16.64 5.70 -8.89
C SER A 8 -15.22 5.88 -8.34
N VAL A 9 -14.35 6.50 -9.16
CA VAL A 9 -12.94 6.74 -8.80
C VAL A 9 -12.82 7.49 -7.47
N LYS A 10 -13.67 8.49 -7.25
CA LYS A 10 -13.63 9.31 -6.02
C LYS A 10 -13.92 8.48 -4.76
N GLU A 11 -14.97 7.68 -4.78
CA GLU A 11 -15.34 6.84 -3.62
C GLU A 11 -14.31 5.73 -3.41
N PHE A 12 -13.84 5.12 -4.50
CA PHE A 12 -12.76 4.13 -4.41
C PHE A 12 -11.51 4.71 -3.75
N MET A 13 -11.07 5.90 -4.17
CA MET A 13 -9.92 6.58 -3.58
C MET A 13 -10.15 6.94 -2.10
N GLN A 14 -11.37 7.31 -1.71
CA GLN A 14 -11.72 7.49 -0.30
C GLN A 14 -11.61 6.18 0.49
N HIS A 15 -12.13 5.06 -0.03
CA HIS A 15 -12.00 3.77 0.64
C HIS A 15 -10.56 3.27 0.70
N MET A 16 -9.78 3.50 -0.35
CA MET A 16 -8.38 3.08 -0.46
C MET A 16 -7.47 3.86 0.49
N PHE A 17 -7.62 5.19 0.57
CA PHE A 17 -6.68 6.06 1.29
C PHE A 17 -7.21 6.69 2.58
N GLN A 18 -8.53 6.73 2.80
CA GLN A 18 -9.13 7.36 3.98
C GLN A 18 -9.89 6.36 4.86
N GLY A 19 -10.49 5.32 4.27
CA GLY A 19 -11.18 4.24 4.99
C GLY A 19 -10.24 3.09 5.39
N SER A 20 -10.70 2.17 6.24
CA SER A 20 -9.92 1.01 6.70
C SER A 20 -10.21 -0.30 5.94
N MET A 21 -11.02 -0.23 4.89
CA MET A 21 -11.50 -1.39 4.13
C MET A 21 -10.35 -2.26 3.62
N PHE A 22 -9.24 -1.63 3.21
CA PHE A 22 -8.11 -2.32 2.62
C PHE A 22 -6.96 -2.60 3.59
N ASP A 23 -6.99 -2.06 4.81
CA ASP A 23 -5.85 -2.01 5.72
C ASP A 23 -5.30 -3.41 6.06
N ARG A 24 -6.17 -4.42 6.12
CA ARG A 24 -5.80 -5.82 6.41
C ARG A 24 -5.25 -6.62 5.22
N PHE A 25 -5.37 -6.11 3.99
CA PHE A 25 -4.89 -6.87 2.83
C PHE A 25 -3.38 -6.76 2.72
N HIS A 26 -2.75 -7.89 2.42
CA HIS A 26 -1.35 -7.95 2.05
C HIS A 26 -1.13 -7.29 0.69
N LEU A 27 -0.12 -6.44 0.62
CA LEU A 27 0.28 -5.81 -0.62
C LEU A 27 1.29 -6.72 -1.32
N ARG A 28 0.95 -7.20 -2.52
CA ARG A 28 1.89 -7.99 -3.32
C ARG A 28 2.87 -7.10 -4.09
N SER A 29 2.34 -6.09 -4.76
CA SER A 29 3.12 -5.11 -5.51
C SER A 29 2.31 -3.82 -5.64
N CYS A 30 3.00 -2.68 -5.65
CA CYS A 30 2.40 -1.39 -5.94
C CYS A 30 3.29 -0.62 -6.91
N GLU A 31 2.66 0.02 -7.89
CA GLU A 31 3.32 0.97 -8.78
C GLU A 31 2.58 2.30 -8.69
N VAL A 32 3.34 3.38 -8.52
CA VAL A 32 2.81 4.73 -8.38
C VAL A 32 3.60 5.63 -9.32
N THR A 33 2.91 6.32 -10.23
CA THR A 33 3.55 7.26 -11.16
C THR A 33 3.12 8.69 -10.84
N THR A 34 4.09 9.53 -10.47
CA THR A 34 3.93 10.97 -10.24
C THR A 34 4.97 11.77 -11.03
N PHE A 35 5.96 12.40 -10.39
CA PHE A 35 7.14 12.99 -11.04
C PHE A 35 8.20 11.94 -11.40
N ALA A 36 8.08 10.75 -10.81
CA ALA A 36 8.84 9.55 -11.11
C ALA A 36 7.92 8.33 -10.89
N THR A 37 8.32 7.18 -11.42
CA THR A 37 7.66 5.90 -11.16
C THR A 37 8.33 5.23 -9.97
N PHE A 38 7.52 4.92 -8.96
CA PHE A 38 7.94 4.22 -7.75
C PHE A 38 7.37 2.81 -7.78
N HIS A 39 8.23 1.82 -7.53
CA HIS A 39 7.84 0.41 -7.46
C HIS A 39 8.08 -0.13 -6.05
N ILE A 40 7.08 -0.83 -5.52
CA ILE A 40 7.13 -1.50 -4.22
C ILE A 40 6.90 -2.99 -4.47
N ASP A 41 7.93 -3.81 -4.22
CA ASP A 41 7.82 -5.26 -4.06
C ASP A 41 7.40 -5.50 -2.61
N GLY A 42 6.14 -5.87 -2.36
CA GLY A 42 5.50 -5.79 -1.05
C GLY A 42 6.05 -6.73 0.04
N ARG A 43 7.25 -7.29 -0.15
CA ARG A 43 7.99 -8.07 0.85
C ARG A 43 8.36 -7.19 2.03
N CYS A 44 8.15 -7.70 3.24
CA CYS A 44 8.70 -7.10 4.44
C CYS A 44 10.10 -7.66 4.71
N PHE A 45 11.02 -6.76 5.03
CA PHE A 45 12.36 -7.12 5.48
C PHE A 45 12.38 -6.98 7.00
N ASP A 46 11.93 -8.02 7.71
CA ASP A 46 11.83 -7.99 9.18
C ASP A 46 13.18 -7.68 9.85
N ASP A 47 14.30 -8.12 9.25
CA ASP A 47 15.66 -7.87 9.74
C ASP A 47 16.06 -6.37 9.73
N TRP A 48 15.31 -5.50 9.04
CA TRP A 48 15.54 -4.06 9.05
C TRP A 48 15.05 -3.40 10.35
N PHE A 49 14.16 -4.06 11.10
CA PHE A 49 13.61 -3.53 12.34
C PHE A 49 14.44 -3.99 13.53
N ASP A 50 14.78 -3.07 14.43
CA ASP A 50 15.53 -3.37 15.66
C ASP A 50 14.70 -4.15 16.71
N SER A 51 13.39 -4.29 16.49
CA SER A 51 12.47 -4.94 17.43
C SER A 51 12.24 -6.41 17.10
N ASP A 52 12.31 -7.30 18.09
CA ASP A 52 11.95 -8.74 18.01
C ASP A 52 10.48 -9.01 17.61
N GLU A 53 9.65 -7.97 17.49
CA GLU A 53 8.30 -8.10 16.94
C GLU A 53 8.36 -8.29 15.42
N LYS A 54 8.17 -9.53 14.98
CA LYS A 54 7.85 -9.83 13.58
C LYS A 54 6.66 -8.99 13.14
N ARG A 55 6.89 -8.13 12.14
CA ARG A 55 5.86 -7.28 11.53
C ARG A 55 5.04 -8.06 10.51
N THR A 56 5.50 -9.25 10.12
CA THR A 56 4.80 -10.11 9.16
C THR A 56 4.36 -11.45 9.71
N ASP A 57 3.26 -11.92 9.12
CA ASP A 57 2.77 -13.28 9.27
C ASP A 57 3.51 -14.22 8.30
N GLU A 58 2.93 -15.40 8.09
CA GLU A 58 3.43 -16.45 7.18
C GLU A 58 3.66 -15.97 5.74
N THR A 59 3.01 -14.88 5.33
CA THR A 59 3.10 -14.35 3.96
C THR A 59 4.39 -13.58 3.70
N GLY A 60 5.04 -13.04 4.75
CA GLY A 60 6.21 -12.17 4.62
C GLY A 60 5.93 -10.87 3.85
N LEU A 61 4.67 -10.46 3.73
CA LEU A 61 4.25 -9.26 3.00
C LEU A 61 3.84 -8.14 3.96
N VAL A 62 4.13 -6.90 3.56
CA VAL A 62 3.56 -5.73 4.24
C VAL A 62 2.06 -5.63 3.97
N THR A 63 1.32 -5.08 4.94
CA THR A 63 -0.10 -4.78 4.75
C THR A 63 -0.28 -3.44 4.05
N TRP A 64 -1.45 -3.25 3.42
CA TRP A 64 -1.80 -1.95 2.85
C TRP A 64 -1.76 -0.85 3.92
N ASN A 65 -2.17 -1.14 5.16
CA ASN A 65 -2.12 -0.17 6.25
C ASN A 65 -0.72 0.43 6.45
N MET A 66 0.32 -0.40 6.32
CA MET A 66 1.72 0.05 6.45
C MET A 66 2.14 0.98 5.31
N MET A 67 1.64 0.77 4.08
CA MET A 67 2.08 1.48 2.88
C MET A 67 1.20 2.67 2.49
N LYS A 68 -0.07 2.64 2.90
CA LYS A 68 -1.12 3.58 2.49
C LYS A 68 -0.75 5.04 2.71
N THR A 69 -0.19 5.38 3.87
CA THR A 69 0.21 6.76 4.19
C THR A 69 1.35 7.25 3.31
N PHE A 70 2.33 6.38 3.02
CA PHE A 70 3.44 6.70 2.10
C PHE A 70 2.93 6.92 0.68
N VAL A 71 2.13 5.98 0.15
CA VAL A 71 1.56 6.11 -1.19
C VAL A 71 0.68 7.35 -1.29
N PHE A 72 -0.17 7.62 -0.28
CA PHE A 72 -1.00 8.82 -0.24
C PHE A 72 -0.17 10.10 -0.27
N SER A 73 0.95 10.14 0.47
CA SER A 73 1.84 11.30 0.49
C SER A 73 2.45 11.60 -0.88
N TRP A 74 2.77 10.56 -1.66
CA TRP A 74 3.33 10.71 -3.00
C TRP A 74 2.29 11.24 -4.00
N ILE A 75 1.08 10.69 -3.99
CA ILE A 75 0.03 11.06 -4.97
C ILE A 75 -0.65 12.39 -4.65
N LYS A 76 -0.69 12.81 -3.37
CA LYS A 76 -1.28 14.10 -2.99
C LYS A 76 -0.49 15.26 -3.60
N GLY A 77 0.81 15.06 -3.83
CA GLY A 77 1.75 16.09 -4.26
C GLY A 77 2.04 17.08 -3.13
N ASN A 78 3.26 17.61 -3.10
CA ASN A 78 3.54 18.87 -2.42
C ASN A 78 3.33 19.99 -3.46
N LYS A 79 2.70 21.08 -3.05
CA LYS A 79 2.61 22.30 -3.86
C LYS A 79 3.98 22.74 -4.35
#